data_AF-A0A354GF54-F1
#
_entry.id   AF-A0A354GF54-F1
#
_cell.length_a   1.000
_cell.length_b   1.000
_cell.length_c   1.000
_cell.angle_alpha   90.00
_cell.angle_beta   90.00
_cell.angle_gamma   90.00
#
_symmetry.space_group_name_H-M   'P 1'
#
loop_
_entity.id
_entity.type
_entity.pdbx_description
1 polymer ?
#
loop_
_entity_poly.entity_id
_entity_poly.type
_entity_poly.pdbx_seq_one_letter_code
_entity_poly.pdbx_strand_id
1 'polypeptide(L)'
;DPLEDYNEIILHLRFKETDARLQQETLGILGVNLIYGAFYLNDNPKELLKSFYDNIDKDRLEIDMINFSGPRFMYVDNRLMSLQLVKNGMTNAVMFGPDGNNLLPAQVLYKRN
;
A
#
# COMPACT_ATOMS: atom_id res chain seq x y z
N ASP A 1 -13.70 -10.05 -17.88
CA ASP A 1 -13.91 -10.26 -19.33
C ASP A 1 -12.53 -10.22 -19.98
N PRO A 2 -12.16 -11.08 -20.95
CA PRO A 2 -10.86 -11.00 -21.62
C PRO A 2 -10.56 -9.65 -22.30
N LEU A 3 -11.56 -8.79 -22.51
CA LEU A 3 -11.42 -7.41 -23.00
C LEU A 3 -11.50 -6.35 -21.89
N GLU A 4 -11.64 -6.76 -20.64
CA GLU A 4 -11.68 -5.84 -19.48
C GLU A 4 -10.29 -5.25 -19.24
N ASP A 5 -10.24 -3.96 -18.91
CA ASP A 5 -9.00 -3.30 -18.52
C ASP A 5 -8.35 -3.99 -17.31
N TYR A 6 -7.04 -3.88 -17.21
CA TYR A 6 -6.28 -4.48 -16.11
C TYR A 6 -6.55 -3.74 -14.79
N ASN A 7 -6.32 -4.44 -13.68
CA ASN A 7 -6.39 -3.88 -12.34
C ASN A 7 -4.98 -3.64 -11.82
N GLU A 8 -4.77 -2.55 -11.09
CA GLU A 8 -3.48 -2.25 -10.44
C GLU A 8 -3.64 -2.04 -8.95
N ILE A 9 -2.64 -2.51 -8.22
CA ILE A 9 -2.42 -2.22 -6.80
C ILE A 9 -0.99 -1.69 -6.70
N ILE A 10 -0.84 -0.40 -6.40
CA ILE A 10 0.44 0.27 -6.28
C ILE A 10 0.72 0.55 -4.82
N LEU A 11 1.84 0.03 -4.32
CA LEU A 11 2.34 0.27 -2.97
C LEU A 11 3.58 1.15 -3.02
N HIS A 12 3.65 2.12 -2.13
CA HIS A 12 4.93 2.70 -1.71
C HIS A 12 5.24 2.23 -0.30
N LEU A 13 6.49 1.87 -0.08
CA LEU A 13 6.98 1.41 1.20
C LEU A 13 8.39 1.92 1.46
N ARG A 14 8.75 1.92 2.74
CA ARG A 14 10.11 2.15 3.19
C ARG A 14 10.52 1.06 4.17
N PHE A 15 11.73 0.52 3.99
CA PHE A 15 12.31 -0.37 5.00
C PHE A 15 12.71 0.43 6.23
N LYS A 16 12.44 -0.14 7.39
CA LYS A 16 13.04 0.25 8.67
C LYS A 16 14.27 -0.61 8.96
N GLU A 17 14.34 -1.78 8.35
CA GLU A 17 15.52 -2.65 8.32
C GLU A 17 16.68 -1.99 7.57
N THR A 18 17.91 -2.23 8.04
CA THR A 18 19.14 -1.71 7.41
C THR A 18 19.95 -2.78 6.68
N ASP A 19 19.67 -4.07 6.95
CA ASP A 19 20.37 -5.19 6.33
C ASP A 19 19.69 -5.60 5.02
N ALA A 20 20.45 -5.67 3.93
CA ALA A 20 19.92 -5.93 2.59
C ALA A 20 19.29 -7.32 2.44
N ARG A 21 19.79 -8.33 3.15
CA ARG A 21 19.24 -9.69 3.10
C ARG A 21 17.88 -9.72 3.81
N LEU A 22 17.77 -9.10 4.99
CA LEU A 22 16.50 -8.96 5.70
C LEU A 22 15.47 -8.20 4.85
N GLN A 23 15.86 -7.11 4.19
CA GLN A 23 14.98 -6.35 3.30
C GLN A 23 14.44 -7.22 2.15
N GLN A 24 15.29 -8.06 1.53
CA GLN A 24 14.87 -8.98 0.47
C GLN A 24 13.90 -10.04 0.98
N GLU A 25 14.16 -10.62 2.16
CA GLU A 25 13.28 -11.60 2.80
C GLU A 25 11.91 -10.99 3.10
N THR A 26 11.88 -9.82 3.74
CA THR A 26 10.65 -9.09 4.08
C THR A 26 9.89 -8.67 2.82
N LEU A 27 10.57 -8.17 1.78
CA LEU A 27 9.94 -7.82 0.51
C LEU A 27 9.34 -9.05 -0.19
N GLY A 28 10.01 -10.19 -0.11
CA GLY A 28 9.53 -11.46 -0.66
C GLY A 28 8.20 -11.89 -0.01
N ILE A 29 8.12 -11.82 1.33
CA ILE A 29 6.87 -12.10 2.07
C ILE A 29 5.78 -11.11 1.65
N LEU A 30 6.09 -9.81 1.59
CA LEU A 30 5.12 -8.79 1.18
C LEU A 30 4.62 -9.03 -0.25
N GLY A 31 5.49 -9.43 -1.17
CA GLY A 31 5.12 -9.77 -2.54
C GLY A 31 4.15 -10.95 -2.61
N VAL A 32 4.37 -12.01 -1.81
CA VAL A 32 3.44 -13.14 -1.69
C VAL A 32 2.10 -12.67 -1.12
N ASN A 33 2.12 -11.87 -0.05
CA ASN A 33 0.91 -11.31 0.56
C ASN A 33 0.13 -10.44 -0.43
N LEU A 34 0.82 -9.65 -1.26
CA LEU A 34 0.21 -8.83 -2.30
C LEU A 34 -0.48 -9.69 -3.36
N ILE A 35 0.19 -10.72 -3.87
CA ILE A 35 -0.39 -11.64 -4.84
C ILE A 35 -1.60 -12.34 -4.22
N TYR A 36 -1.47 -12.88 -3.01
CA TYR A 36 -2.58 -13.52 -2.30
C TYR A 36 -3.77 -12.57 -2.13
N GLY A 37 -3.53 -11.36 -1.62
CA GLY A 37 -4.58 -10.36 -1.42
C GLY A 37 -5.27 -9.97 -2.73
N ALA A 38 -4.51 -9.78 -3.81
CA ALA A 38 -5.07 -9.47 -5.12
C ALA A 38 -5.97 -10.60 -5.67
N PHE A 39 -5.61 -11.87 -5.46
CA PHE A 39 -6.41 -12.99 -5.96
C PHE A 39 -7.61 -13.34 -5.09
N TYR A 40 -7.45 -13.30 -3.76
CA TYR A 40 -8.42 -13.87 -2.83
C TYR A 40 -9.18 -12.84 -1.99
N LEU A 41 -8.69 -11.59 -1.91
CA LEU A 41 -9.26 -10.53 -1.07
C LEU A 41 -9.61 -9.26 -1.85
N ASN A 42 -9.61 -9.28 -3.19
CA ASN A 42 -9.84 -8.08 -4.01
C ASN A 42 -11.23 -7.46 -3.83
N ASP A 43 -12.22 -8.25 -3.43
CA ASP A 43 -13.58 -7.80 -3.10
C ASP A 43 -13.65 -7.10 -1.73
N ASN A 44 -12.65 -7.30 -0.87
CA ASN A 44 -12.55 -6.70 0.45
C ASN A 44 -11.21 -5.96 0.64
N PRO A 45 -11.04 -4.76 0.05
CA PRO A 45 -9.78 -4.01 0.05
C PRO A 45 -9.27 -3.64 1.45
N LYS A 46 -10.16 -3.56 2.46
CA LYS A 46 -9.75 -3.31 3.84
C LYS A 46 -9.05 -4.51 4.48
N GLU A 47 -9.52 -5.73 4.19
CA GLU A 47 -8.86 -6.95 4.64
C GLU A 47 -7.61 -7.25 3.81
N LEU A 48 -7.65 -7.02 2.50
CA LEU A 48 -6.47 -7.05 1.62
C LEU A 48 -5.34 -6.16 2.18
N LEU A 49 -5.68 -4.92 2.58
CA LEU A 49 -4.69 -3.99 3.11
C LEU A 49 -4.05 -4.52 4.40
N LYS A 50 -4.82 -5.16 5.29
CA LYS A 50 -4.29 -5.78 6.52
C LYS A 50 -3.38 -6.97 6.22
N SER A 51 -3.74 -7.80 5.23
CA SER A 51 -3.00 -9.02 4.90
C SER A 51 -1.58 -8.73 4.40
N PHE A 52 -1.28 -7.51 3.95
CA PHE A 52 0.09 -7.13 3.58
C PHE A 52 1.11 -7.36 4.70
N TYR A 53 0.71 -7.24 5.97
CA TYR A 53 1.58 -7.46 7.13
C TYR A 53 1.52 -8.89 7.68
N ASP A 54 0.85 -9.83 7.01
CA ASP A 54 0.82 -11.22 7.47
C ASP A 54 2.25 -11.79 7.50
N ASN A 55 2.69 -12.24 8.67
CA ASN A 55 4.06 -12.69 8.94
C ASN A 55 5.16 -11.62 8.74
N ILE A 56 4.80 -10.33 8.80
CA ILE A 56 5.74 -9.21 8.79
C ILE A 56 5.52 -8.38 10.06
N ASP A 57 6.57 -8.21 10.86
CA ASP A 57 6.50 -7.32 12.01
C ASP A 57 6.43 -5.85 11.53
N LYS A 58 5.63 -5.04 12.22
CA LYS A 58 5.41 -3.62 11.93
C LYS A 58 6.69 -2.79 12.05
N ASP A 59 7.69 -3.29 12.74
CA ASP A 59 9.00 -2.66 12.87
C ASP A 59 9.94 -2.89 11.68
N ARG A 60 9.59 -3.77 10.71
CA ARG A 60 10.44 -4.08 9.56
C ARG A 60 10.30 -3.13 8.39
N LEU A 61 9.07 -2.74 8.07
CA LEU A 61 8.77 -1.78 7.02
C LEU A 61 7.55 -0.94 7.35
N GLU A 62 7.38 0.12 6.59
CA GLU A 62 6.20 0.98 6.62
C GLU A 62 5.64 1.11 5.20
N ILE A 63 4.34 0.86 5.06
CA ILE A 63 3.57 1.17 3.85
C ILE A 63 2.90 2.53 4.09
N ASP A 64 3.31 3.54 3.33
CA ASP A 64 2.88 4.93 3.48
C ASP A 64 2.02 5.43 2.31
N MET A 65 1.89 4.64 1.24
CA MET A 65 0.92 4.88 0.17
C MET A 65 0.39 3.56 -0.40
N ILE A 66 -0.90 3.58 -0.73
CA ILE A 66 -1.58 2.56 -1.50
C ILE A 66 -2.47 3.22 -2.56
N ASN A 67 -2.53 2.65 -3.74
CA ASN A 67 -3.46 3.06 -4.79
C ASN A 67 -4.03 1.83 -5.50
N PHE A 68 -5.35 1.75 -5.58
CA PHE A 68 -6.10 0.75 -6.32
C PHE A 68 -6.71 1.40 -7.56
N SER A 69 -6.57 0.76 -8.72
CA SER A 69 -7.19 1.20 -9.97
C SER A 69 -7.69 0.01 -10.78
N GLY A 70 -8.62 0.29 -11.70
CA GLY A 70 -9.18 -0.70 -12.62
C GLY A 70 -10.57 -1.19 -12.23
N PRO A 71 -11.18 -2.02 -13.09
CA PRO A 71 -12.61 -2.35 -13.02
C PRO A 71 -13.03 -3.02 -11.70
N ARG A 72 -12.18 -3.84 -11.10
CA ARG A 72 -12.43 -4.52 -9.82
C ARG A 72 -12.35 -3.58 -8.62
N PHE A 73 -11.72 -2.41 -8.77
CA PHE A 73 -11.53 -1.45 -7.68
C PHE A 73 -12.29 -0.14 -7.89
N MET A 74 -13.25 -0.09 -8.84
CA MET A 74 -14.01 1.13 -9.13
C MET A 74 -14.78 1.70 -7.93
N TYR A 75 -15.08 0.86 -6.93
CA TYR A 75 -15.78 1.24 -5.70
C TYR A 75 -14.83 1.68 -4.57
N VAL A 76 -13.51 1.61 -4.79
CA VAL A 76 -12.49 1.89 -3.78
C VAL A 76 -12.17 3.38 -3.76
N ASP A 77 -12.43 4.03 -2.63
CA ASP A 77 -11.88 5.38 -2.37
C ASP A 77 -10.44 5.24 -1.85
N ASN A 78 -9.47 5.60 -2.68
CA ASN A 78 -8.05 5.54 -2.34
C ASN A 78 -7.66 6.41 -1.15
N ARG A 79 -8.40 7.50 -0.88
CA ARG A 79 -8.16 8.32 0.30
C ARG A 79 -8.59 7.58 1.55
N LEU A 80 -9.70 6.87 1.48
CA LEU A 80 -10.14 6.00 2.58
C LEU A 80 -9.13 4.90 2.83
N MET A 81 -8.55 4.30 1.78
CA MET A 81 -7.49 3.28 1.92
C MET A 81 -6.22 3.85 2.56
N SER A 82 -5.80 5.04 2.16
CA SER A 82 -4.70 5.75 2.83
C SER A 82 -4.99 6.03 4.31
N LEU A 83 -6.21 6.44 4.65
CA LEU A 83 -6.61 6.60 6.05
C LEU A 83 -6.64 5.26 6.81
N GLN A 84 -6.94 4.14 6.14
CA GLN A 84 -6.83 2.81 6.75
C GLN A 84 -5.37 2.47 7.09
N LEU A 85 -4.37 2.90 6.31
CA LEU A 85 -2.96 2.68 6.65
C LEU A 85 -2.62 3.29 8.02
N VAL A 86 -3.06 4.53 8.27
CA VAL A 86 -2.88 5.20 9.57
C VAL A 86 -3.65 4.49 10.67
N LYS A 87 -4.94 4.18 10.42
CA LYS A 87 -5.80 3.49 11.39
C LYS A 87 -5.24 2.12 11.81
N ASN A 88 -4.62 1.41 10.87
CA ASN A 88 -4.04 0.09 11.12
C ASN A 88 -2.62 0.16 11.69
N GLY A 89 -2.06 1.36 11.87
CA GLY A 89 -0.71 1.59 12.38
C GLY A 89 0.39 1.10 11.43
N MET A 90 0.14 1.20 10.12
CA MET A 90 1.11 0.85 9.07
C MET A 90 2.05 2.02 8.77
N THR A 91 1.51 3.25 8.77
CA THR A 91 2.26 4.51 8.76
C THR A 91 1.68 5.48 9.78
N ASN A 92 2.47 6.48 10.16
CA ASN A 92 2.06 7.54 11.09
C ASN A 92 1.27 8.66 10.41
N ALA A 93 1.44 8.85 9.10
CA ALA A 93 0.81 9.93 8.38
C ALA A 93 0.61 9.60 6.91
N VAL A 94 -0.45 10.15 6.33
CA VAL A 94 -0.70 10.19 4.89
C VAL A 94 -0.99 11.63 4.49
N MET A 95 -0.66 12.00 3.25
CA MET A 95 -0.94 13.34 2.74
C MET A 95 -1.76 13.26 1.45
N PHE A 96 -2.60 14.27 1.26
CA PHE A 96 -3.43 14.42 0.07
C PHE A 96 -3.12 15.76 -0.60
N GLY A 97 -3.08 15.75 -1.93
CA GLY A 97 -2.99 16.95 -2.73
C GLY A 97 -4.27 17.78 -2.69
N PRO A 98 -4.23 19.01 -3.20
CA PRO A 98 -5.42 19.86 -3.32
C PRO A 98 -6.49 19.26 -4.25
N ASP A 99 -6.09 18.34 -5.13
CA ASP A 99 -6.93 17.52 -5.99
C ASP A 99 -7.49 16.26 -5.30
N GLY A 100 -7.11 16.03 -4.04
CA GLY A 100 -7.52 14.86 -3.25
C GLY A 100 -6.71 13.60 -3.52
N ASN A 101 -5.70 13.65 -4.39
CA ASN A 101 -4.86 12.49 -4.70
C ASN A 101 -3.81 12.23 -3.62
N ASN A 102 -3.42 10.97 -3.44
CA ASN A 102 -2.35 10.59 -2.51
C ASN A 102 -1.03 11.27 -2.88
N LEU A 103 -0.37 11.88 -1.89
CA LEU A 103 0.96 12.46 -2.03
C LEU A 103 1.94 11.76 -1.09
N LEU A 104 3.12 11.44 -1.60
CA LEU A 104 4.21 10.94 -0.78
C LEU A 104 4.75 12.07 0.11
N PRO A 105 4.81 11.88 1.44
CA PRO A 105 5.28 12.92 2.33
C PRO A 105 6.65 13.49 2.01
N ALA A 106 7.57 12.60 1.65
CA ALA A 106 8.92 12.96 1.25
C ALA A 106 8.95 13.89 0.02
N GLN A 107 8.06 13.69 -0.96
CA GLN A 107 8.03 14.49 -2.19
C GLN A 107 7.54 15.92 -1.97
N VAL A 108 6.63 16.13 -1.02
CA VAL A 108 6.09 17.47 -0.69
C VAL A 108 7.13 18.29 0.08
N LEU A 109 7.82 17.66 1.02
CA LEU A 109 8.84 18.32 1.85
C LEU A 109 10.12 18.63 1.05
N TYR A 110 10.53 17.75 0.13
CA TYR A 110 11.71 17.97 -0.70
C TYR A 110 11.60 19.21 -1.60
N LYS A 111 10.40 19.57 -2.06
CA LYS A 111 10.17 20.75 -2.92
C LYS A 111 10.15 22.09 -2.16
N ARG A 112 10.37 22.10 -0.84
CA ARG A 112 10.35 23.32 0.00
C ARG A 112 11.73 23.77 0.49
N ASN A 113 12.80 23.10 0.05
CA ASN A 113 14.20 23.47 0.30
C ASN A 113 14.92 23.74 -1.03
#